data_AF-A0A3M2RPT6-F1
#
_entry.id   AF-A0A3M2RPT6-F1
#
_cell.length_a   1.000
_cell.length_b   1.000
_cell.length_c   1.000
_cell.angle_alpha   90.00
_cell.angle_beta   90.00
_cell.angle_gamma   90.00
#
_symmetry.space_group_name_H-M   'P 1'
#
loop_
_entity.id
_entity.type
_entity.pdbx_description
1 polymer ?
#
loop_
_entity_poly.entity_id
_entity_poly.type
_entity_poly.pdbx_seq_one_letter_code
_entity_poly.pdbx_strand_id
1 'polypeptide(L)'
;MWGMEGPPCRGPIRTLVSPATLEILQLSKHHQRQNVKSQDPTEFNTAAIMSKVRAGVGLDQIVKLIVGAGQASPSPPVGPALGSKGVKSMDFCKEFNARTAHITTGTPMPCRVVVRPDRSFTFDVRTPHTSWLLLNAADAPIKKGSRKGAGNPGHETVGTISLKHVYEIAKIKQTELRLSGLSLEGLCRSIIFQAKSIGINVVP
;
A
#
# COMPACT_ATOMS: atom_id res chain seq x y z
N MET A 1 -39.01 52.95 10.24
CA MET A 1 -38.19 51.77 9.90
C MET A 1 -37.51 52.09 8.57
N TRP A 2 -36.21 51.83 8.43
CA TRP A 2 -35.28 52.20 7.35
C TRP A 2 -34.57 53.56 7.50
N GLY A 3 -33.27 53.50 7.78
CA GLY A 3 -32.32 54.61 7.72
C GLY A 3 -30.98 54.09 7.21
N MET A 4 -30.78 54.14 5.90
CA MET A 4 -29.47 54.01 5.25
C MET A 4 -28.95 55.42 4.97
N GLU A 5 -27.81 55.78 5.56
CA GLU A 5 -26.88 56.77 5.01
C GLU A 5 -25.45 56.35 5.37
N GLY A 6 -24.60 56.13 4.35
CA GLY A 6 -23.15 55.94 4.50
C GLY A 6 -22.40 57.22 4.10
N PRO A 7 -21.20 57.48 4.66
CA PRO A 7 -19.98 57.68 3.83
C PRO A 7 -18.67 57.39 4.63
N PRO A 8 -17.45 57.78 4.17
CA PRO A 8 -16.81 57.62 2.87
C PRO A 8 -15.48 56.81 2.95
N CYS A 9 -14.94 56.48 1.79
CA CYS A 9 -13.66 55.83 1.53
C CYS A 9 -12.49 56.39 2.36
N ARG A 10 -11.76 55.53 3.08
CA ARG A 10 -10.43 55.84 3.63
C ARG A 10 -9.36 55.21 2.75
N GLY A 11 -8.48 56.06 2.25
CA GLY A 11 -7.34 55.70 1.41
C GLY A 11 -6.29 54.85 2.13
N PRO A 12 -5.32 54.32 1.37
CA PRO A 12 -4.32 53.40 1.88
C PRO A 12 -3.30 54.10 2.78
N ILE A 13 -3.00 53.45 3.91
CA ILE A 13 -1.97 53.82 4.86
C ILE A 13 -0.61 53.71 4.18
N ARG A 14 0.07 54.85 4.07
CA ARG A 14 1.42 54.99 3.53
C ARG A 14 2.43 54.59 4.62
N THR A 15 2.74 53.30 4.74
CA THR A 15 3.96 52.87 5.46
C THR A 15 5.14 53.00 4.51
N LEU A 16 5.98 53.99 4.80
CA LEU A 16 7.30 54.20 4.19
C LEU A 16 8.18 52.98 4.49
N VAL A 17 8.40 52.14 3.48
CA VAL A 17 9.44 51.11 3.51
C VAL A 17 10.61 51.63 2.68
N SER A 18 11.77 51.78 3.32
CA SER A 18 13.01 52.26 2.70
C SER A 18 13.41 51.40 1.49
N PRO A 19 13.91 52.00 0.39
CA PRO A 19 14.32 51.27 -0.81
C PRO A 19 15.48 50.28 -0.57
N ALA A 20 16.20 50.37 0.57
CA ALA A 20 17.26 49.43 0.91
C ALA A 20 16.75 48.03 1.35
N THR A 21 15.48 47.90 1.73
CA THR A 21 14.95 46.62 2.25
C THR A 21 14.40 45.69 1.15
N LEU A 22 14.16 46.20 -0.06
CA LEU A 22 13.70 45.40 -1.20
C LEU A 22 14.84 44.69 -1.96
N GLU A 23 16.07 45.20 -1.91
CA GLU A 23 17.23 44.56 -2.56
C GLU A 23 17.71 43.29 -1.84
N ILE A 24 17.57 43.22 -0.51
CA ILE A 24 18.04 42.06 0.26
C ILE A 24 17.13 40.83 0.04
N LEU A 25 15.83 41.04 -0.22
CA LEU A 25 14.90 39.93 -0.47
C LEU A 25 15.02 39.34 -1.89
N GLN A 26 15.60 40.08 -2.84
CA GLN A 26 15.89 39.58 -4.19
C GLN A 26 17.26 38.91 -4.31
N LEU A 27 18.25 39.26 -3.49
CA LEU A 27 19.54 38.56 -3.49
C LEU A 27 19.51 37.17 -2.81
N SER A 28 18.62 36.93 -1.84
CA SER A 28 18.50 35.60 -1.22
C SER A 28 17.79 34.58 -2.12
N LYS A 29 16.86 35.03 -3.00
CA LYS A 29 16.22 34.16 -4.00
C LYS A 29 17.11 33.85 -5.21
N HIS A 30 18.20 34.59 -5.41
CA HIS A 30 19.19 34.28 -6.45
C HIS A 30 20.29 33.33 -5.97
N HIS A 31 20.64 33.36 -4.68
CA HIS A 31 21.70 32.48 -4.15
C HIS A 31 21.23 31.03 -3.92
N GLN A 32 19.93 30.81 -3.73
CA GLN A 32 19.35 29.45 -3.67
C GLN A 32 18.90 28.88 -5.02
N ARG A 33 19.31 29.50 -6.14
CA ARG A 33 19.06 28.99 -7.50
C ARG A 33 20.30 28.48 -8.23
N GLN A 34 21.49 28.56 -7.61
CA GLN A 34 22.72 28.04 -8.22
C GLN A 34 23.24 26.75 -7.60
N ASN A 35 22.62 26.22 -6.54
CA ASN A 35 22.99 24.90 -5.99
C ASN A 35 22.09 23.74 -6.47
N VAL A 36 21.47 23.88 -7.65
CA VAL A 36 20.66 22.84 -8.31
C VAL A 36 21.07 22.68 -9.78
N LYS A 37 22.36 22.88 -10.09
CA LYS A 37 22.93 22.67 -11.43
C LYS A 37 24.33 22.04 -11.41
N SER A 38 24.53 21.09 -10.51
CA SER A 38 25.51 20.02 -10.71
C SER A 38 24.79 18.68 -10.56
N GLN A 39 23.76 18.48 -11.38
CA GLN A 39 23.39 17.13 -11.77
C GLN A 39 24.38 16.73 -12.85
N ASP A 40 25.24 15.78 -12.49
CA ASP A 40 26.14 15.13 -13.44
C ASP A 40 25.32 14.66 -14.65
N PRO A 41 25.77 14.91 -15.89
CA PRO A 41 25.06 14.51 -17.11
C PRO A 41 24.93 12.98 -17.29
N THR A 42 25.37 12.19 -16.31
CA THR A 42 25.22 10.74 -16.23
C THR A 42 23.88 10.30 -15.60
N GLU A 43 23.20 11.11 -14.77
CA GLU A 43 21.97 10.64 -14.09
C GLU A 43 20.72 10.58 -14.99
N PHE A 44 20.51 11.56 -15.86
CA PHE A 44 19.39 11.54 -16.82
C PHE A 44 19.59 10.50 -17.91
N ASN A 45 20.84 10.26 -18.31
CA ASN A 45 21.17 9.17 -19.19
C ASN A 45 21.06 7.82 -18.49
N THR A 46 21.23 7.70 -17.16
CA THR A 46 21.05 6.42 -16.47
C THR A 46 19.58 5.95 -16.47
N ALA A 47 18.60 6.84 -16.28
CA ALA A 47 17.18 6.45 -16.37
C ALA A 47 16.76 6.06 -17.80
N ALA A 48 17.27 6.77 -18.82
CA ALA A 48 17.03 6.47 -20.23
C ALA A 48 17.81 5.22 -20.70
N ILE A 49 19.03 5.01 -20.22
CA ILE A 49 19.85 3.82 -20.46
C ILE A 49 19.25 2.61 -19.73
N MET A 50 18.71 2.76 -18.51
CA MET A 50 17.98 1.70 -17.80
C MET A 50 16.65 1.34 -18.47
N SER A 51 16.04 2.28 -19.19
CA SER A 51 14.86 2.04 -20.05
C SER A 51 15.23 1.37 -21.38
N LYS A 52 16.37 1.76 -21.97
CA LYS A 52 16.81 1.26 -23.29
C LYS A 52 17.57 -0.06 -23.23
N VAL A 53 18.23 -0.38 -22.11
CA VAL A 53 18.82 -1.69 -21.80
C VAL A 53 17.74 -2.73 -21.47
N ARG A 54 16.56 -2.30 -21.01
CA ARG A 54 15.39 -3.16 -20.80
C ARG A 54 14.68 -3.61 -22.07
N ALA A 55 14.97 -2.99 -23.22
CA ALA A 55 14.31 -3.32 -24.49
C ALA A 55 14.91 -4.57 -25.18
N GLY A 56 16.10 -5.03 -24.77
CA GLY A 56 16.77 -6.21 -25.31
C GLY A 56 16.75 -7.44 -24.41
N VAL A 57 16.29 -7.32 -23.17
CA VAL A 57 16.18 -8.41 -22.19
C VAL A 57 14.69 -8.56 -21.86
N GLY A 58 14.12 -9.73 -22.13
CA GLY A 58 12.69 -9.96 -21.93
C GLY A 58 12.22 -9.52 -20.54
N LEU A 59 11.21 -8.66 -20.51
CA LEU A 59 10.71 -8.06 -19.28
C LEU A 59 9.95 -9.10 -18.43
N ASP A 60 10.39 -9.25 -17.19
CA ASP A 60 9.70 -10.07 -16.19
C ASP A 60 8.24 -9.60 -16.00
N GLN A 61 7.30 -10.51 -16.24
CA GLN A 61 5.87 -10.25 -16.08
C GLN A 61 5.45 -10.59 -14.66
N ILE A 62 4.80 -9.65 -13.96
CA ILE A 62 4.34 -9.86 -12.58
C ILE A 62 2.83 -10.08 -12.58
N VAL A 63 2.40 -11.23 -12.08
CA VAL A 63 0.99 -11.57 -11.87
C VAL A 63 0.70 -11.58 -10.36
N LYS A 64 -0.35 -10.88 -9.95
CA LYS A 64 -0.85 -10.88 -8.57
C LYS A 64 -2.11 -11.72 -8.53
N LEU A 65 -2.16 -12.70 -7.63
CA LEU A 65 -3.29 -13.61 -7.49
C LEU A 65 -3.60 -13.83 -6.01
N ILE A 66 -4.86 -14.15 -5.71
CA ILE A 66 -5.31 -14.49 -4.36
C ILE A 66 -5.79 -15.93 -4.41
N VAL A 67 -5.19 -16.79 -3.58
CA VAL A 67 -5.51 -18.22 -3.54
C VAL A 67 -5.69 -18.65 -2.10
N GLY A 68 -6.66 -19.54 -1.86
CA GLY A 68 -6.88 -20.13 -0.54
C GLY A 68 -5.75 -21.09 -0.17
N ALA A 69 -5.22 -20.96 1.05
CA ALA A 69 -4.20 -21.87 1.59
C ALA A 69 -4.66 -23.34 1.50
N GLY A 70 -3.78 -24.23 1.03
CA GLY A 70 -4.05 -25.66 0.88
C GLY A 70 -5.13 -26.05 -0.13
N GLN A 71 -5.69 -25.09 -0.88
CA GLN A 71 -6.78 -25.30 -1.84
C GLN A 71 -6.41 -24.79 -3.24
N ALA A 72 -5.11 -24.73 -3.58
CA ALA A 72 -4.71 -24.39 -4.93
C ALA A 72 -5.05 -25.53 -5.89
N SER A 73 -6.02 -25.26 -6.76
CA SER A 73 -6.38 -26.09 -7.90
C SER A 73 -6.36 -25.23 -9.16
N PRO A 74 -6.20 -25.82 -10.36
CA PRO A 74 -6.32 -25.13 -11.65
C PRO A 74 -7.78 -24.77 -11.95
N SER A 75 -8.47 -24.18 -10.97
CA SER A 75 -9.84 -23.71 -11.06
C SER A 75 -9.90 -22.45 -11.96
N PRO A 76 -11.08 -22.11 -12.54
CA PRO A 76 -11.23 -20.95 -13.42
C PRO A 76 -10.64 -19.60 -12.96
N PRO A 77 -10.47 -19.28 -11.64
CA PRO A 77 -9.77 -18.05 -11.25
C PRO A 77 -8.24 -18.11 -11.41
N VAL A 78 -7.60 -19.28 -11.28
CA VAL A 78 -6.13 -19.41 -11.28
C VAL A 78 -5.61 -19.89 -12.64
N GLY A 79 -6.34 -20.81 -13.28
CA GLY A 79 -5.96 -21.45 -14.54
C GLY A 79 -5.74 -20.46 -15.69
N PRO A 80 -6.71 -19.61 -16.05
CA PRO A 80 -6.58 -18.63 -17.14
C PRO A 80 -5.55 -17.53 -16.86
N ALA A 81 -5.46 -17.08 -15.59
CA ALA A 81 -4.57 -16.00 -15.20
C ALA A 81 -3.08 -16.38 -15.34
N LEU A 82 -2.72 -17.61 -14.96
CA LEU A 82 -1.35 -18.12 -15.08
C LEU A 82 -1.08 -18.80 -16.44
N GLY A 83 -2.08 -19.51 -16.98
CA GLY A 83 -1.97 -20.24 -18.25
C GLY A 83 -1.76 -19.32 -19.46
N SER A 84 -2.43 -18.15 -19.49
CA SER A 84 -2.21 -17.15 -20.56
C SER A 84 -0.79 -16.59 -20.62
N LYS A 85 -0.01 -16.75 -19.54
CA LYS A 85 1.39 -16.32 -19.43
C LYS A 85 2.39 -17.46 -19.66
N GLY A 86 1.92 -18.66 -19.99
CA GLY A 86 2.77 -19.82 -20.25
C GLY A 86 3.38 -20.44 -18.98
N VAL A 87 2.80 -20.16 -17.80
CA VAL A 87 3.22 -20.77 -16.54
C VAL A 87 2.57 -22.16 -16.40
N LYS A 88 3.35 -23.13 -15.92
CA LYS A 88 2.83 -24.47 -15.58
C LYS A 88 1.97 -24.40 -14.32
N SER A 89 0.68 -24.15 -14.49
CA SER A 89 -0.28 -23.98 -13.38
C SER A 89 -0.30 -25.17 -12.41
N MET A 90 -0.08 -26.40 -12.89
CA MET A 90 -0.05 -27.60 -12.05
C MET A 90 1.14 -27.62 -11.08
N ASP A 91 2.32 -27.24 -11.55
CA ASP A 91 3.54 -27.21 -10.73
C ASP A 91 3.42 -26.10 -9.67
N PHE A 92 2.85 -24.95 -10.06
CA PHE A 92 2.53 -23.87 -9.12
C PHE A 92 1.56 -24.34 -8.02
N CYS A 93 0.45 -25.01 -8.37
CA CYS A 93 -0.52 -25.48 -7.37
C CYS A 93 0.09 -26.45 -6.35
N LYS A 94 0.98 -27.36 -6.79
CA LYS A 94 1.67 -28.31 -5.90
C LYS A 94 2.62 -27.61 -4.93
N GLU A 95 3.51 -26.78 -5.46
CA GLU A 95 4.50 -26.04 -4.65
C GLU A 95 3.80 -25.06 -3.69
N PHE A 96 2.70 -24.44 -4.12
CA PHE A 96 1.90 -23.56 -3.26
C PHE A 96 1.24 -24.32 -2.11
N ASN A 97 0.64 -25.49 -2.36
CA ASN A 97 0.03 -26.31 -1.31
C ASN A 97 1.09 -26.84 -0.33
N ALA A 98 2.28 -27.21 -0.82
CA ALA A 98 3.40 -27.62 0.04
C ALA A 98 3.85 -26.49 0.98
N ARG A 99 4.01 -25.26 0.45
CA ARG A 99 4.37 -24.10 1.27
C ARG A 99 3.28 -23.68 2.24
N THR A 100 2.01 -23.83 1.89
CA THR A 100 0.87 -23.39 2.72
C THR A 100 0.29 -24.48 3.62
N ALA A 101 0.89 -25.67 3.66
CA ALA A 101 0.40 -26.80 4.46
C ALA A 101 0.33 -26.54 5.98
N HIS A 102 1.12 -25.58 6.49
CA HIS A 102 1.14 -25.20 7.90
C HIS A 102 0.09 -24.14 8.27
N ILE A 103 -0.65 -23.60 7.29
CA ILE A 103 -1.62 -22.52 7.46
C ILE A 103 -3.03 -23.10 7.38
N THR A 104 -3.96 -22.54 8.16
CA THR A 104 -5.39 -22.94 8.14
C THR A 104 -5.94 -22.93 6.71
N THR A 105 -6.46 -24.08 6.29
CA THR A 105 -7.00 -24.29 4.94
C THR A 105 -8.10 -23.29 4.61
N GLY A 106 -8.07 -22.72 3.41
CA GLY A 106 -9.07 -21.75 2.94
C GLY A 106 -8.78 -20.29 3.31
N THR A 107 -7.70 -20.00 4.04
CA THR A 107 -7.24 -18.62 4.28
C THR A 107 -6.82 -17.96 2.96
N PRO A 108 -7.35 -16.79 2.58
CA PRO A 108 -6.98 -16.12 1.34
C PRO A 108 -5.57 -15.53 1.43
N MET A 109 -4.64 -16.13 0.68
CA MET A 109 -3.24 -15.75 0.64
C MET A 109 -2.91 -15.03 -0.68
N PRO A 110 -2.44 -13.78 -0.62
CA PRO A 110 -1.94 -13.09 -1.80
C PRO A 110 -0.59 -13.67 -2.23
N CYS A 111 -0.48 -13.99 -3.51
CA CYS A 111 0.75 -14.47 -4.12
C CYS A 111 1.19 -13.53 -5.23
N ARG A 112 2.49 -13.27 -5.27
CA ARG A 112 3.12 -12.57 -6.38
C ARG A 112 3.90 -13.59 -7.19
N VAL A 113 3.47 -13.83 -8.42
CA VAL A 113 4.18 -14.68 -9.38
C VAL A 113 4.95 -13.78 -10.33
N VAL A 114 6.24 -14.04 -10.47
CA VAL A 114 7.12 -13.40 -11.44
C VAL A 114 7.41 -14.42 -12.52
N VAL A 115 7.02 -14.10 -13.74
CA VAL A 115 7.23 -14.93 -14.93
C VAL A 115 8.37 -14.31 -15.71
N ARG A 116 9.45 -15.07 -15.84
CA ARG A 116 10.61 -14.71 -16.63
C ARG A 116 10.38 -15.03 -18.10
N PRO A 117 11.13 -14.41 -19.04
CA PRO A 117 10.96 -14.64 -20.47
C PRO A 117 11.23 -16.08 -20.93
N ASP A 118 11.99 -16.85 -20.15
CA ASP A 118 12.25 -18.29 -20.36
C ASP A 118 11.09 -19.20 -19.92
N ARG A 119 9.94 -18.62 -19.55
CA ARG A 119 8.76 -19.30 -18.97
C ARG A 119 9.06 -19.96 -17.61
N SER A 120 10.21 -19.68 -17.01
CA SER A 120 10.43 -19.99 -15.60
C SER A 120 9.60 -19.05 -14.74
N PHE A 121 9.12 -19.55 -13.61
CA PHE A 121 8.36 -18.75 -12.68
C PHE A 121 9.00 -18.82 -11.30
N THR A 122 9.02 -17.69 -10.61
CA THR A 122 9.27 -17.63 -9.17
C THR A 122 8.05 -17.04 -8.52
N PHE A 123 7.70 -17.53 -7.33
CA PHE A 123 6.58 -16.98 -6.60
C PHE A 123 6.91 -16.77 -5.13
N ASP A 124 6.33 -15.69 -4.63
CA ASP A 124 6.43 -15.23 -3.26
C ASP A 124 5.03 -15.28 -2.65
N VAL A 125 4.87 -16.15 -1.64
CA VAL A 125 3.64 -16.29 -0.88
C VAL A 125 3.72 -15.31 0.26
N ARG A 126 2.77 -14.38 0.31
CA ARG A 126 2.71 -13.37 1.35
C ARG A 126 1.69 -13.73 2.40
N THR A 127 1.90 -13.24 3.61
CA THR A 127 0.95 -13.29 4.72
C THR A 127 -0.45 -12.83 4.30
N PRO A 128 -1.48 -13.39 4.95
CA PRO A 128 -2.86 -13.06 4.61
C PRO A 128 -3.14 -11.58 4.83
N HIS A 129 -4.12 -11.06 4.10
CA HIS A 129 -4.50 -9.65 4.19
C HIS A 129 -4.87 -9.25 5.62
N THR A 130 -4.38 -8.09 6.08
CA THR A 130 -4.71 -7.55 7.42
C THR A 130 -6.21 -7.49 7.63
N SER A 131 -6.96 -7.08 6.61
CA SER A 131 -8.41 -6.96 6.68
C SER A 131 -9.08 -8.30 6.96
N TRP A 132 -8.59 -9.39 6.37
CA TRP A 132 -9.12 -10.72 6.63
C TRP A 132 -8.78 -11.19 8.04
N LEU A 133 -7.55 -10.98 8.51
CA LEU A 133 -7.13 -11.31 9.88
C LEU A 133 -7.93 -10.53 10.93
N LEU A 134 -8.17 -9.24 10.71
CA LEU A 134 -8.95 -8.40 11.62
C LEU A 134 -10.41 -8.81 11.67
N LEU A 135 -11.03 -9.11 10.52
CA LEU A 135 -12.40 -9.63 10.47
C LEU A 135 -12.49 -11.04 11.08
N ASN A 136 -11.41 -11.83 11.01
CA ASN A 136 -11.34 -13.12 11.67
C ASN A 136 -11.26 -12.98 13.21
N ALA A 137 -10.45 -12.06 13.70
CA ALA A 137 -10.28 -11.80 15.13
C ALA A 137 -11.46 -11.06 15.77
N ALA A 138 -12.21 -10.25 15.00
CA ALA A 138 -13.37 -9.50 15.48
C ALA A 138 -14.69 -10.29 15.43
N ASP A 139 -14.65 -11.56 15.00
CA ASP A 139 -15.84 -12.40 14.75
C ASP A 139 -16.96 -11.68 14.00
N ALA A 140 -16.56 -10.93 12.96
CA ALA A 140 -17.46 -10.13 12.16
C ALA A 140 -18.54 -11.01 11.48
N PRO A 141 -19.80 -10.54 11.41
CA PRO A 141 -20.89 -11.27 10.77
C PRO A 141 -20.56 -11.66 9.33
N ILE A 142 -20.81 -12.93 9.02
CA ILE A 142 -20.62 -13.48 7.68
C ILE A 142 -21.77 -12.97 6.81
N LYS A 143 -21.46 -12.14 5.81
CA LYS A 143 -22.44 -11.65 4.81
C LYS A 143 -22.10 -12.23 3.45
N LYS A 144 -22.99 -13.05 2.89
CA LYS A 144 -22.82 -13.75 1.59
C LYS A 144 -21.56 -14.65 1.56
N GLY A 145 -21.36 -15.46 2.59
CA GLY A 145 -20.27 -16.46 2.64
C GLY A 145 -18.86 -15.90 2.89
N SER A 146 -18.70 -14.59 3.05
CA SER A 146 -17.44 -13.94 3.46
C SER A 146 -17.68 -13.00 4.64
N ARG A 147 -16.72 -12.91 5.57
CA ARG A 147 -16.74 -11.87 6.61
C ARG A 147 -16.58 -10.50 5.94
N LYS A 148 -17.49 -9.56 6.19
CA LYS A 148 -17.46 -8.22 5.61
C LYS A 148 -17.26 -7.16 6.69
N GLY A 149 -16.52 -6.11 6.35
CA GLY A 149 -16.40 -4.90 7.18
C GLY A 149 -17.64 -4.02 7.14
N ALA A 150 -17.56 -2.87 7.83
CA ALA A 150 -18.64 -1.90 7.89
C ALA A 150 -18.94 -1.37 6.48
N GLY A 151 -20.23 -1.15 6.17
CA GLY A 151 -20.61 -0.45 4.95
C GLY A 151 -20.16 1.01 5.01
N ASN A 152 -20.35 1.63 6.18
CA ASN A 152 -19.97 3.01 6.48
C ASN A 152 -19.04 3.07 7.70
N PRO A 153 -17.71 2.95 7.52
CA PRO A 153 -16.76 2.99 8.63
C PRO A 153 -16.83 4.34 9.35
N GLY A 154 -17.06 4.30 10.66
CA GLY A 154 -17.19 5.47 11.53
C GLY A 154 -18.61 5.72 12.05
N HIS A 155 -19.64 5.22 11.38
CA HIS A 155 -21.02 5.20 11.89
C HIS A 155 -21.40 3.81 12.39
N GLU A 156 -21.03 2.78 11.62
CA GLU A 156 -21.27 1.38 11.96
C GLU A 156 -19.99 0.74 12.48
N THR A 157 -20.11 -0.03 13.57
CA THR A 157 -19.05 -0.89 14.09
C THR A 157 -19.44 -2.35 13.92
N VAL A 158 -18.54 -3.13 13.33
CA VAL A 158 -18.78 -4.54 12.98
C VAL A 158 -18.32 -5.49 14.08
N GLY A 159 -17.38 -5.04 14.90
CA GLY A 159 -16.86 -5.81 16.02
C GLY A 159 -15.81 -5.02 16.80
N THR A 160 -15.40 -5.60 17.92
CA THR A 160 -14.38 -5.06 18.81
C THR A 160 -13.20 -6.02 18.89
N ILE A 161 -11.97 -5.51 18.84
CA ILE A 161 -10.75 -6.29 19.05
C ILE A 161 -9.97 -5.72 20.22
N SER A 162 -9.32 -6.58 21.01
CA SER A 162 -8.38 -6.13 22.05
C SER A 162 -6.99 -5.84 21.47
N LEU A 163 -6.16 -5.06 22.16
CA LEU A 163 -4.74 -4.88 21.81
C LEU A 163 -3.93 -6.19 21.73
N LYS A 164 -4.30 -7.23 22.50
CA LYS A 164 -3.63 -8.55 22.44
C LYS A 164 -3.68 -9.17 21.04
N HIS A 165 -4.88 -9.21 20.44
CA HIS A 165 -5.11 -9.69 19.08
C HIS A 165 -4.35 -8.86 18.04
N VAL A 166 -4.28 -7.53 18.21
CA VAL A 166 -3.49 -6.65 17.31
C VAL A 166 -2.01 -7.03 17.33
N TYR A 167 -1.47 -7.30 18.52
CA TYR A 167 -0.08 -7.69 18.70
C TYR A 167 0.24 -9.05 18.08
N GLU A 168 -0.66 -10.03 18.21
CA GLU A 168 -0.52 -11.34 17.56
C GLU A 168 -0.55 -11.22 16.03
N ILE A 169 -1.49 -10.45 15.47
CA ILE A 169 -1.56 -10.18 14.03
C ILE A 169 -0.28 -9.48 13.55
N ALA A 170 0.27 -8.55 14.34
CA ALA A 170 1.52 -7.86 14.02
C ALA A 170 2.70 -8.83 13.95
N LYS A 171 2.81 -9.76 14.92
CA LYS A 171 3.84 -10.81 14.91
C LYS A 171 3.74 -11.71 13.69
N ILE A 172 2.54 -12.18 13.35
CA ILE A 172 2.31 -13.02 12.16
C ILE A 172 2.74 -12.26 10.90
N LYS A 173 2.42 -10.97 10.78
CA LYS A 173 2.83 -10.18 9.61
C LYS A 173 4.32 -9.85 9.59
N GLN A 174 4.98 -9.82 10.74
CA GLN A 174 6.41 -9.52 10.84
C GLN A 174 7.30 -10.67 10.36
N THR A 175 6.77 -11.91 10.27
CA THR A 175 7.53 -13.04 9.71
C THR A 175 7.86 -12.86 8.22
N GLU A 176 7.19 -11.95 7.54
CA GLU A 176 7.51 -11.55 6.17
C GLU A 176 8.84 -10.82 6.09
N LEU A 177 9.74 -11.30 5.23
CA LEU A 177 11.05 -10.69 5.00
C LEU A 177 10.97 -9.20 4.58
N ARG A 178 9.87 -8.80 3.94
CA ARG A 178 9.66 -7.39 3.54
C ARG A 178 9.26 -6.47 4.69
N LEU A 179 8.72 -7.02 5.77
CA LEU A 179 8.19 -6.28 6.91
C LEU A 179 9.09 -6.43 8.15
N SER A 180 10.09 -7.31 8.11
CA SER A 180 11.02 -7.56 9.22
C SER A 180 11.84 -6.34 9.64
N GLY A 181 12.07 -5.37 8.74
CA GLY A 181 12.77 -4.13 9.05
C GLY A 181 11.93 -3.06 9.78
N LEU A 182 10.62 -3.29 9.95
CA LEU A 182 9.75 -2.35 10.66
C LEU A 182 9.67 -2.69 12.16
N SER A 183 9.61 -1.66 13.00
CA SER A 183 9.38 -1.85 14.43
C SER A 183 8.00 -2.44 14.68
N LEU A 184 7.91 -3.30 15.69
CA LEU A 184 6.65 -3.96 16.07
C LEU A 184 5.58 -2.93 16.47
N GLU A 185 5.97 -1.85 17.12
CA GLU A 185 5.09 -0.72 17.45
C GLU A 185 4.52 -0.05 16.18
N GLY A 186 5.37 0.20 15.17
CA GLY A 186 4.94 0.77 13.89
C GLY A 186 3.95 -0.13 13.15
N LEU A 187 4.18 -1.45 13.18
CA LEU A 187 3.25 -2.44 12.65
C LEU A 187 1.91 -2.44 13.40
N CYS A 188 1.92 -2.43 14.73
CA CYS A 188 0.70 -2.34 15.54
C CYS A 188 -0.11 -1.08 15.21
N ARG A 189 0.53 0.10 15.14
CA ARG A 189 -0.13 1.36 14.77
C ARG A 189 -0.78 1.29 13.38
N SER A 190 -0.08 0.68 12.42
CA SER A 190 -0.61 0.50 11.06
C SER A 190 -1.85 -0.42 11.03
N ILE A 191 -1.85 -1.47 11.85
CA ILE A 191 -2.98 -2.40 11.97
C ILE A 191 -4.17 -1.72 12.66
N ILE A 192 -3.94 -0.95 13.72
CA ILE A 192 -4.99 -0.16 14.41
C ILE A 192 -5.63 0.83 13.44
N PHE A 193 -4.83 1.51 12.63
CA PHE A 193 -5.34 2.42 11.60
C PHE A 193 -6.24 1.69 10.59
N GLN A 194 -5.82 0.51 10.14
CA GLN A 194 -6.62 -0.31 9.23
C GLN A 194 -7.92 -0.81 9.87
N ALA A 195 -7.90 -1.19 11.16
CA ALA A 195 -9.10 -1.60 11.89
C ALA A 195 -10.16 -0.50 11.90
N LYS A 196 -9.73 0.76 12.12
CA LYS A 196 -10.62 1.93 12.05
C LYS A 196 -11.28 2.09 10.67
N SER A 197 -10.52 1.89 9.58
CA SER A 197 -11.05 1.97 8.21
C SER A 197 -12.06 0.87 7.87
N ILE A 198 -12.04 -0.25 8.59
CA ILE A 198 -12.95 -1.40 8.38
C ILE A 198 -14.18 -1.30 9.30
N GLY A 199 -14.19 -0.35 10.25
CA GLY A 199 -15.25 -0.21 11.26
C GLY A 199 -15.10 -1.22 12.41
N ILE A 200 -13.87 -1.57 12.78
CA ILE A 200 -13.58 -2.37 13.96
C ILE A 200 -13.06 -1.44 15.05
N ASN A 201 -13.66 -1.49 16.23
CA ASN A 201 -13.20 -0.71 17.37
C ASN A 201 -12.09 -1.45 18.13
N VAL A 202 -11.04 -0.75 18.54
CA VAL A 202 -9.92 -1.34 19.27
C VAL A 202 -10.04 -0.96 20.74
N VAL A 203 -10.14 -1.97 21.60
CA VAL A 203 -10.23 -1.83 23.05
C VAL A 203 -8.82 -1.97 23.65
N PRO A 204 -8.38 -1.01 24.49
CA PRO A 204 -7.11 -1.10 25.20
C PRO A 204 -7.04 -2.30 26.15
#